data_AF-A0AAD1AM32-F1
#
_entry.id   AF-A0AAD1AM32-F1
#
_cell.length_a   1.000
_cell.length_b   1.000
_cell.length_c   1.000
_cell.angle_alpha   90.00
_cell.angle_beta   90.00
_cell.angle_gamma   90.00
#
_symmetry.space_group_name_H-M   'P 1'
#
loop_
_entity.id
_entity.type
_entity.pdbx_description
1 polymer ?
#
loop_
_entity_poly.entity_id
_entity_poly.type
_entity_poly.pdbx_seq_one_letter_code
_entity_poly.pdbx_strand_id
1 'polypeptide(L)'
;MEINVHKFQEAIFAGTFEHTEVHLTAAAFKKDGVDTAMAKVFADVRSAIEKNQLIQADLVIDFPEPTTITVETGVINLPFANVNKITNFLEPDEIVPVRVYLIVTSPFVNVSGLRIDETATAADYLQDFATINDQMIASVQEKLDHIQTEMAKPKEIAKEVPANKQKPAAKKTTRRTATKKRTTTRKTTKKTATASKAAAKTTTAKKTTTRKTAKK
;
A
#
# COMPACT_ATOMS: atom_id res chain seq x y z
N MET A 1 -20.40 3.17 0.89
CA MET A 1 -19.53 2.76 2.01
C MET A 1 -18.46 3.81 2.21
N GLU A 2 -18.23 4.25 3.44
CA GLU A 2 -17.17 5.19 3.81
C GLU A 2 -16.34 4.58 4.94
N ILE A 3 -15.06 4.90 5.00
CA ILE A 3 -14.15 4.41 6.02
C ILE A 3 -13.20 5.52 6.46
N ASN A 4 -12.81 5.51 7.73
CA ASN A 4 -11.74 6.37 8.21
C ASN A 4 -10.38 5.81 7.75
N VAL A 5 -9.48 6.70 7.31
CA VAL A 5 -8.18 6.32 6.73
C VAL A 5 -7.34 5.48 7.70
N HIS A 6 -7.21 5.87 8.97
CA HIS A 6 -6.48 5.09 9.97
C HIS A 6 -7.06 3.68 10.13
N LYS A 7 -8.39 3.55 10.27
CA LYS A 7 -9.07 2.24 10.36
C LYS A 7 -8.88 1.37 9.12
N PHE A 8 -8.85 1.97 7.93
CA PHE A 8 -8.54 1.26 6.68
C PHE A 8 -7.12 0.71 6.70
N GLN A 9 -6.14 1.51 7.14
CA GLN A 9 -4.76 1.04 7.28
C GLN A 9 -4.63 -0.08 8.31
N GLU A 10 -5.24 0.08 9.49
CA GLU A 10 -5.27 -0.96 10.53
C GLU A 10 -5.90 -2.26 10.04
N ALA A 11 -7.02 -2.19 9.30
CA ALA A 11 -7.70 -3.37 8.78
C ALA A 11 -6.83 -4.17 7.80
N ILE A 12 -6.09 -3.49 6.91
CA ILE A 12 -5.17 -4.14 5.97
C ILE A 12 -3.95 -4.71 6.72
N PHE A 13 -3.34 -3.97 7.66
CA PHE A 13 -2.21 -4.46 8.45
C PHE A 13 -2.58 -5.64 9.36
N ALA A 14 -3.82 -5.70 9.84
CA ALA A 14 -4.34 -6.81 10.64
C ALA A 14 -4.83 -7.99 9.79
N GLY A 15 -4.89 -7.85 8.46
CA GLY A 15 -5.44 -8.87 7.57
C GLY A 15 -6.96 -9.07 7.71
N THR A 16 -7.69 -8.07 8.23
CA THR A 16 -9.15 -8.14 8.41
C THR A 16 -9.89 -7.66 7.17
N PHE A 17 -9.55 -8.26 6.02
CA PHE A 17 -10.22 -8.09 4.74
C PHE A 17 -10.48 -9.47 4.12
N GLU A 18 -11.53 -9.58 3.32
CA GLU A 18 -11.80 -10.81 2.58
C GLU A 18 -10.75 -10.97 1.47
N HIS A 19 -10.18 -12.16 1.33
CA HIS A 19 -9.26 -12.46 0.24
C HIS A 19 -9.75 -13.68 -0.52
N THR A 20 -9.87 -13.54 -1.84
CA THR A 20 -10.29 -14.63 -2.72
C THR A 20 -9.32 -14.73 -3.89
N GLU A 21 -9.02 -15.96 -4.30
CA GLU A 21 -8.13 -16.25 -5.43
C GLU A 21 -8.85 -17.20 -6.39
N VAL A 22 -8.74 -16.92 -7.68
CA VAL A 22 -9.31 -17.69 -8.79
C VAL A 22 -8.18 -17.95 -9.78
N HIS A 23 -7.86 -19.22 -10.04
CA HIS A 23 -6.87 -19.59 -11.04
C HIS A 23 -7.53 -19.91 -12.37
N LEU A 24 -6.98 -19.35 -13.45
CA LEU A 24 -7.41 -19.60 -14.82
C LEU A 24 -6.22 -20.08 -15.65
N THR A 25 -6.24 -21.35 -16.04
CA THR A 25 -5.18 -21.89 -16.90
C THR A 25 -5.18 -21.20 -18.27
N ALA A 26 -4.01 -21.04 -18.89
CA ALA A 26 -3.91 -20.49 -20.24
C ALA A 26 -4.69 -21.28 -21.32
N ALA A 27 -5.03 -22.55 -21.05
CA ALA A 27 -5.90 -23.36 -21.91
C ALA A 27 -7.38 -22.96 -21.77
N ALA A 28 -7.86 -22.75 -20.53
CA ALA A 28 -9.21 -22.27 -20.26
C ALA A 28 -9.39 -20.83 -20.78
N PHE A 29 -8.43 -19.94 -20.54
CA PHE A 29 -8.44 -18.58 -21.08
C PHE A 29 -8.63 -18.55 -22.62
N LYS A 30 -7.92 -19.39 -23.36
CA LYS A 30 -8.04 -19.47 -24.83
C LYS A 30 -9.36 -20.03 -25.34
N LYS A 31 -10.09 -20.75 -24.49
CA LYS A 31 -11.32 -21.46 -24.85
C LYS A 31 -12.57 -20.68 -24.45
N ASP A 32 -12.59 -20.17 -23.22
CA ASP A 32 -13.77 -19.63 -22.55
C ASP A 32 -13.57 -18.16 -22.08
N GLY A 33 -12.43 -17.54 -22.43
CA GLY A 33 -12.11 -16.15 -22.11
C GLY A 33 -11.77 -15.90 -20.64
N VAL A 34 -11.89 -14.64 -20.21
CA VAL A 34 -11.84 -14.24 -18.78
C VAL A 34 -13.21 -14.09 -18.15
N ASP A 35 -14.25 -13.91 -18.96
CA ASP A 35 -15.56 -13.39 -18.53
C ASP A 35 -16.19 -14.24 -17.42
N THR A 36 -16.13 -15.58 -17.55
CA THR A 36 -16.63 -16.52 -16.54
C THR A 36 -15.84 -16.46 -15.23
N ALA A 37 -14.52 -16.25 -15.29
CA ALA A 37 -13.67 -16.16 -14.11
C ALA A 37 -13.83 -14.80 -13.41
N MET A 38 -13.87 -13.72 -14.18
CA MET A 38 -14.15 -12.37 -13.68
C MET A 38 -15.56 -12.25 -13.08
N ALA A 39 -16.56 -12.93 -13.63
CA ALA A 39 -17.92 -12.97 -13.06
C ALA A 39 -17.93 -13.49 -11.62
N LYS A 40 -17.08 -14.48 -11.28
CA LYS A 40 -16.91 -14.94 -9.89
C LYS A 40 -16.24 -13.87 -9.03
N VAL A 41 -15.14 -13.26 -9.51
CA VAL A 41 -14.43 -12.17 -8.84
C VAL A 41 -15.39 -11.01 -8.49
N PHE A 42 -16.20 -10.57 -9.44
CA PHE A 42 -17.18 -9.50 -9.23
C PHE A 42 -18.30 -9.90 -8.25
N ALA A 43 -18.77 -11.15 -8.29
CA ALA A 43 -19.77 -11.64 -7.34
C ALA A 43 -19.23 -11.67 -5.90
N ASP A 44 -17.98 -12.12 -5.71
CA ASP A 44 -17.31 -12.11 -4.41
C ASP A 44 -17.10 -10.66 -3.91
N VAL A 45 -16.60 -9.76 -4.77
CA VAL A 45 -16.41 -8.33 -4.49
C VAL A 45 -17.72 -7.66 -4.09
N ARG A 46 -18.80 -7.87 -4.85
CA ARG A 46 -20.14 -7.36 -4.52
C ARG A 46 -20.61 -7.87 -3.17
N SER A 47 -20.48 -9.17 -2.89
CA SER A 47 -20.91 -9.76 -1.62
C SER A 47 -20.16 -9.16 -0.41
N ALA A 48 -18.88 -8.83 -0.56
CA ALA A 48 -18.12 -8.14 0.49
C ALA A 48 -18.56 -6.68 0.67
N ILE A 49 -18.77 -5.94 -0.44
CA ILE A 49 -19.25 -4.54 -0.38
C ILE A 49 -20.65 -4.44 0.23
N GLU A 50 -21.57 -5.37 -0.10
CA GLU A 50 -22.90 -5.46 0.51
C GLU A 50 -22.83 -5.71 2.03
N LYS A 51 -21.78 -6.39 2.52
CA LYS A 51 -21.49 -6.60 3.95
C LYS A 51 -20.69 -5.46 4.59
N ASN A 52 -20.31 -4.43 3.84
CA ASN A 52 -19.36 -3.37 4.23
C ASN A 52 -17.99 -3.91 4.68
N GLN A 53 -17.51 -4.98 4.04
CA GLN A 53 -16.18 -5.53 4.23
C GLN A 53 -15.23 -5.05 3.13
N LEU A 54 -13.94 -4.86 3.50
CA LEU A 54 -12.88 -4.71 2.51
C LEU A 54 -12.59 -6.06 1.86
N ILE A 55 -12.22 -6.06 0.58
CA ILE A 55 -11.90 -7.26 -0.19
C ILE A 55 -10.75 -7.03 -1.17
N GLN A 56 -9.94 -8.07 -1.36
CA GLN A 56 -9.00 -8.23 -2.46
C GLN A 56 -9.31 -9.55 -3.18
N ALA A 57 -9.78 -9.49 -4.42
CA ALA A 57 -10.16 -10.65 -5.22
C ALA A 57 -9.24 -10.79 -6.45
N ASP A 58 -8.42 -11.84 -6.46
CA ASP A 58 -7.35 -12.06 -7.44
C ASP A 58 -7.76 -13.11 -8.48
N LEU A 59 -7.60 -12.78 -9.76
CA LEU A 59 -7.63 -13.71 -10.89
C LEU A 59 -6.19 -13.90 -11.39
N VAL A 60 -5.63 -15.08 -11.16
CA VAL A 60 -4.29 -15.46 -11.64
C VAL A 60 -4.43 -16.23 -12.94
N ILE A 61 -3.82 -15.74 -14.02
CA ILE A 61 -3.80 -16.42 -15.32
C ILE A 61 -2.43 -17.07 -15.54
N ASP A 62 -2.43 -18.41 -15.67
CA ASP A 62 -1.23 -19.26 -15.79
C ASP A 62 -0.61 -19.21 -17.20
N PHE A 63 -0.21 -18.02 -17.63
CA PHE A 63 0.62 -17.81 -18.81
C PHE A 63 2.10 -18.16 -18.52
N PRO A 64 2.95 -18.32 -19.56
CA PRO A 64 4.40 -18.51 -19.38
C PRO A 64 5.09 -17.40 -18.58
N GLU A 65 4.52 -16.19 -18.61
CA GLU A 65 4.82 -15.07 -17.72
C GLU A 65 3.49 -14.73 -17.02
N PRO A 66 3.34 -15.01 -15.71
CA PRO A 66 2.03 -14.97 -15.05
C PRO A 66 1.45 -13.55 -15.06
N THR A 67 0.14 -13.47 -15.29
CA THR A 67 -0.60 -12.20 -15.27
C THR A 67 -1.68 -12.29 -14.20
N THR A 68 -1.64 -11.39 -13.24
CA THR A 68 -2.63 -11.30 -12.15
C THR A 68 -3.51 -10.09 -12.34
N ILE A 69 -4.83 -10.30 -12.29
CA ILE A 69 -5.85 -9.25 -12.32
C ILE A 69 -6.52 -9.25 -10.94
N THR A 70 -6.27 -8.21 -10.15
CA THR A 70 -6.83 -8.04 -8.82
C THR A 70 -7.94 -6.99 -8.86
N VAL A 71 -9.08 -7.28 -8.25
CA VAL A 71 -10.12 -6.29 -7.94
C VAL A 71 -10.11 -6.06 -6.43
N GLU A 72 -9.76 -4.85 -6.00
CA GLU A 72 -9.66 -4.50 -4.57
C GLU A 72 -10.50 -3.26 -4.21
N THR A 73 -10.97 -3.21 -2.96
CA THR A 73 -11.66 -2.05 -2.39
C THR A 73 -10.67 -1.09 -1.72
N GLY A 74 -10.32 0.01 -2.38
CA GLY A 74 -9.37 1.00 -1.89
C GLY A 74 -10.01 2.31 -1.44
N VAL A 75 -9.24 3.15 -0.76
CA VAL A 75 -9.59 4.57 -0.50
C VAL A 75 -8.93 5.54 -1.47
N ILE A 76 -7.89 5.07 -2.16
CA ILE A 76 -7.09 5.82 -3.14
C ILE A 76 -6.45 4.81 -4.11
N ASN A 77 -5.92 5.30 -5.22
CA ASN A 77 -5.14 4.53 -6.20
C ASN A 77 -3.77 4.07 -5.63
N LEU A 78 -3.80 3.11 -4.69
CA LEU A 78 -2.66 2.42 -4.11
C LEU A 78 -3.07 0.98 -3.76
N PRO A 79 -2.31 -0.05 -4.17
CA PRO A 79 -2.62 -1.43 -3.83
C PRO A 79 -2.45 -1.66 -2.33
N PHE A 80 -3.13 -2.67 -1.77
CA PHE A 80 -3.02 -3.02 -0.34
C PHE A 80 -1.57 -3.23 0.13
N ALA A 81 -0.70 -3.78 -0.73
CA ALA A 81 0.74 -3.93 -0.49
C ALA A 81 1.50 -2.60 -0.22
N ASN A 82 0.92 -1.45 -0.56
CA ASN A 82 1.47 -0.11 -0.37
C ASN A 82 0.62 0.76 0.60
N VAL A 83 -0.26 0.15 1.40
CA VAL A 83 -1.14 0.83 2.37
C VAL A 83 -0.39 1.77 3.34
N ASN A 84 0.87 1.46 3.64
CA ASN A 84 1.77 2.28 4.46
C ASN A 84 2.10 3.66 3.85
N LYS A 85 1.81 3.89 2.56
CA LYS A 85 2.06 5.16 1.87
C LYS A 85 0.84 6.08 1.83
N ILE A 86 -0.33 5.64 2.29
CA ILE A 86 -1.58 6.43 2.21
C ILE A 86 -1.50 7.75 2.97
N THR A 87 -0.78 7.80 4.09
CA THR A 87 -0.54 9.03 4.88
C THR A 87 0.27 10.11 4.16
N ASN A 88 0.81 9.85 2.97
CA ASN A 88 1.40 10.88 2.11
C ASN A 88 0.35 11.58 1.22
N PHE A 89 -0.90 11.11 1.22
CA PHE A 89 -1.97 11.55 0.32
C PHE A 89 -3.27 11.94 1.04
N LEU A 90 -3.62 11.25 2.14
CA LEU A 90 -4.83 11.45 2.93
C LEU A 90 -4.48 11.62 4.41
N GLU A 91 -5.28 12.40 5.14
CA GLU A 91 -5.08 12.60 6.58
C GLU A 91 -5.60 11.38 7.37
N PRO A 92 -4.93 10.93 8.45
CA PRO A 92 -5.32 9.70 9.17
C PRO A 92 -6.74 9.71 9.74
N ASP A 93 -7.20 10.89 10.18
CA ASP A 93 -8.52 11.10 10.77
C ASP A 93 -9.61 11.38 9.72
N GLU A 94 -9.25 11.49 8.44
CA GLU A 94 -10.20 11.73 7.35
C GLU A 94 -11.15 10.54 7.16
N ILE A 95 -12.39 10.82 6.76
CA ILE A 95 -13.39 9.83 6.38
C ILE A 95 -13.60 9.96 4.88
N VAL A 96 -13.36 8.88 4.15
CA VAL A 96 -13.32 8.87 2.69
C VAL A 96 -14.20 7.75 2.12
N PRO A 97 -14.81 7.95 0.94
CA PRO A 97 -15.60 6.91 0.28
C PRO A 97 -14.69 5.77 -0.17
N VAL A 98 -15.13 4.53 0.07
CA VAL A 98 -14.48 3.33 -0.47
C VAL A 98 -14.78 3.25 -1.97
N ARG A 99 -13.77 2.91 -2.77
CA ARG A 99 -13.80 2.80 -4.23
C ARG A 99 -13.33 1.42 -4.65
N VAL A 100 -13.72 1.00 -5.85
CA VAL A 100 -13.29 -0.27 -6.46
C VAL A 100 -12.20 0.01 -7.48
N TYR A 101 -11.05 -0.64 -7.31
CA TYR A 101 -9.89 -0.53 -8.19
C TYR A 101 -9.64 -1.84 -8.94
N LEU A 102 -9.39 -1.73 -10.25
CA LEU A 102 -8.92 -2.80 -11.10
C LEU A 102 -7.40 -2.70 -11.21
N ILE A 103 -6.69 -3.71 -10.72
CA ILE A 103 -5.23 -3.79 -10.75
C ILE A 103 -4.82 -4.91 -11.71
N VAL A 104 -3.96 -4.60 -12.67
CA VAL A 104 -3.36 -5.59 -13.57
C VAL A 104 -1.86 -5.59 -13.38
N THR A 105 -1.34 -6.74 -12.92
CA THR A 105 0.08 -6.98 -12.68
C THR A 105 0.60 -7.96 -13.73
N SER A 106 1.47 -7.47 -14.62
CA SER A 106 2.17 -8.29 -15.62
C SER A 106 3.35 -7.50 -16.21
N PRO A 107 4.51 -8.15 -16.50
CA PRO A 107 5.71 -7.46 -16.99
C PRO A 107 5.52 -6.66 -18.29
N PHE A 108 4.48 -6.97 -19.06
CA PHE A 108 4.22 -6.40 -20.39
C PHE A 108 3.17 -5.28 -20.38
N VAL A 109 2.58 -4.96 -19.22
CA VAL A 109 1.59 -3.88 -19.07
C VAL A 109 2.22 -2.50 -19.21
N ASN A 110 3.37 -2.30 -18.57
CA ASN A 110 4.19 -1.09 -18.62
C ASN A 110 5.55 -1.35 -17.96
N VAL A 111 6.43 -0.34 -17.95
CA VAL A 111 7.79 -0.41 -17.37
C VAL A 111 7.80 -0.80 -15.88
N SER A 112 6.72 -0.50 -15.14
CA SER A 112 6.56 -0.88 -13.73
C SER A 112 5.91 -2.26 -13.52
N GLY A 113 5.42 -2.91 -14.58
CA GLY A 113 4.68 -4.17 -14.52
C GLY A 113 3.32 -4.10 -13.81
N LEU A 114 2.79 -2.89 -13.58
CA LEU A 114 1.61 -2.64 -12.74
C LEU A 114 0.77 -1.51 -13.33
N ARG A 115 -0.51 -1.76 -13.57
CA ARG A 115 -1.52 -0.75 -13.90
C ARG A 115 -2.66 -0.83 -12.91
N ILE A 116 -3.13 0.31 -12.44
CA ILE A 116 -4.31 0.43 -11.58
C ILE A 116 -5.24 1.43 -12.25
N ASP A 117 -6.50 1.04 -12.43
CA ASP A 117 -7.58 1.89 -12.91
C ASP A 117 -8.68 1.98 -11.84
N GLU A 118 -9.17 3.18 -11.59
CA GLU A 118 -10.34 3.39 -10.73
C GLU A 118 -11.61 3.04 -11.51
N THR A 119 -12.50 2.28 -10.89
CA THR A 119 -13.71 1.82 -11.57
C THR A 119 -14.93 2.66 -11.18
N ALA A 120 -15.23 2.70 -9.89
CA ALA A 120 -16.43 3.32 -9.33
C ALA A 120 -16.28 3.51 -7.82
N THR A 121 -17.16 4.31 -7.18
CA THR A 121 -17.31 4.21 -5.73
C THR A 121 -18.04 2.91 -5.36
N ALA A 122 -17.87 2.44 -4.13
CA ALA A 122 -18.58 1.27 -3.62
C ALA A 122 -20.12 1.45 -3.58
N ALA A 123 -20.63 2.69 -3.66
CA ALA A 123 -22.06 2.95 -3.80
C ALA A 123 -22.51 2.75 -5.25
N ASP A 124 -21.83 3.40 -6.20
CA ASP A 124 -22.16 3.32 -7.63
C ASP A 124 -21.97 1.88 -8.16
N TYR A 125 -20.95 1.15 -7.67
CA TYR A 125 -20.70 -0.25 -8.00
C TYR A 125 -21.88 -1.18 -7.65
N LEU A 126 -22.63 -0.89 -6.58
CA LEU A 126 -23.83 -1.65 -6.23
C LEU A 126 -25.06 -1.25 -7.06
N GLN A 127 -25.11 0.00 -7.55
CA GLN A 127 -26.22 0.50 -8.36
C GLN A 127 -26.11 0.01 -9.82
N ASP A 128 -24.96 0.23 -10.45
CA ASP A 128 -24.72 -0.05 -11.87
C ASP A 128 -23.82 -1.28 -12.10
N PHE A 129 -23.90 -2.27 -11.21
CA PHE A 129 -23.05 -3.48 -11.17
C PHE A 129 -22.82 -4.13 -12.53
N ALA A 130 -23.87 -4.31 -13.35
CA ALA A 130 -23.74 -4.93 -14.67
C ALA A 130 -22.89 -4.07 -15.63
N THR A 131 -23.28 -2.81 -15.82
CA THR A 131 -22.60 -1.85 -16.69
C THR A 131 -21.13 -1.66 -16.31
N ILE A 132 -20.84 -1.58 -15.01
CA ILE A 132 -19.47 -1.39 -14.51
C ILE A 132 -18.63 -2.64 -14.73
N ASN A 133 -19.19 -3.84 -14.49
CA ASN A 133 -18.48 -5.09 -14.77
C ASN A 133 -18.21 -5.30 -16.26
N ASP A 134 -19.15 -4.95 -17.14
CA ASP A 134 -18.96 -5.03 -18.59
C ASP A 134 -17.81 -4.10 -19.05
N GLN A 135 -17.73 -2.88 -18.48
CA GLN A 135 -16.62 -1.96 -18.70
C GLN A 135 -15.28 -2.49 -18.15
N MET A 136 -15.29 -3.12 -16.96
CA MET A 136 -14.10 -3.78 -16.41
C MET A 136 -13.64 -4.93 -17.31
N ILE A 137 -14.54 -5.78 -17.79
CA ILE A 137 -14.22 -6.89 -18.70
C ILE A 137 -13.61 -6.36 -19.98
N ALA A 138 -14.23 -5.37 -20.63
CA ALA A 138 -13.69 -4.77 -21.85
C ALA A 138 -12.28 -4.17 -21.61
N SER A 139 -12.07 -3.50 -20.48
CA SER A 139 -10.76 -2.92 -20.14
C SER A 139 -9.72 -3.96 -19.72
N VAL A 140 -10.14 -5.13 -19.20
CA VAL A 140 -9.26 -6.29 -18.97
C VAL A 140 -8.88 -6.93 -20.31
N GLN A 141 -9.84 -7.14 -21.20
CA GLN A 141 -9.61 -7.72 -22.53
C GLN A 141 -8.62 -6.87 -23.34
N GLU A 142 -8.81 -5.55 -23.42
CA GLU A 142 -7.88 -4.62 -24.08
C GLU A 142 -6.44 -4.73 -23.53
N LYS A 143 -6.29 -4.81 -22.20
CA LYS A 143 -4.98 -4.97 -21.55
C LYS A 143 -4.36 -6.35 -21.81
N LEU A 144 -5.16 -7.41 -21.83
CA LEU A 144 -4.67 -8.77 -22.12
C LEU A 144 -4.28 -8.92 -23.59
N ASP A 145 -4.97 -8.26 -24.51
CA ASP A 145 -4.57 -8.17 -25.91
C ASP A 145 -3.28 -7.36 -26.05
N HIS A 146 -3.15 -6.22 -25.34
CA HIS A 146 -1.90 -5.46 -25.31
C HIS A 146 -0.72 -6.33 -24.80
N ILE A 147 -0.88 -6.96 -23.63
CA ILE A 147 0.10 -7.91 -23.06
C ILE A 147 0.48 -8.99 -24.08
N GLN A 148 -0.51 -9.62 -24.74
CA GLN A 148 -0.24 -10.65 -25.74
C GLN A 148 0.50 -10.11 -26.96
N THR A 149 0.19 -8.90 -27.44
CA THR A 149 0.92 -8.28 -28.56
C THR A 149 2.36 -7.92 -28.17
N GLU A 150 2.61 -7.40 -26.96
CA GLU A 150 3.97 -7.11 -26.48
C GLU A 150 4.77 -8.38 -26.16
N MET A 151 4.11 -9.47 -25.73
CA MET A 151 4.70 -10.81 -25.58
C MET A 151 5.02 -11.50 -26.92
N ALA A 152 4.17 -11.29 -27.93
CA ALA A 152 4.30 -11.91 -29.25
C ALA A 152 5.26 -11.16 -30.18
N LYS A 153 5.49 -9.86 -29.94
CA LYS A 153 6.67 -9.19 -30.49
C LYS A 153 7.91 -9.97 -30.03
N PRO A 154 8.84 -10.33 -30.93
CA PRO A 154 10.15 -10.76 -30.50
C PRO A 154 10.69 -9.68 -29.57
N LYS A 155 11.15 -10.07 -28.37
CA LYS A 155 11.93 -9.16 -27.52
C LYS A 155 12.93 -8.49 -28.44
N GLU A 156 12.86 -7.15 -28.60
CA GLU A 156 13.96 -6.44 -29.25
C GLU A 156 15.18 -6.84 -28.45
N ILE A 157 16.03 -7.66 -29.07
CA ILE A 157 17.36 -7.99 -28.57
C ILE A 157 17.93 -6.62 -28.24
N ALA A 158 18.16 -6.36 -26.94
CA ALA A 158 18.53 -5.05 -26.44
C ALA A 158 19.64 -4.54 -27.35
N LYS A 159 19.34 -3.54 -28.19
CA LYS A 159 20.23 -3.14 -29.28
C LYS A 159 21.60 -2.99 -28.67
N GLU A 160 22.54 -3.85 -29.08
CA GLU A 160 23.84 -3.94 -28.42
C GLU A 160 24.37 -2.53 -28.29
N VAL A 161 24.58 -2.08 -27.05
CA VAL A 161 25.06 -0.72 -26.79
C VAL A 161 26.34 -0.59 -27.61
N PRO A 162 26.37 0.23 -28.68
CA PRO A 162 27.47 0.20 -29.62
C PRO A 162 28.74 0.50 -28.85
N ALA A 163 29.71 -0.41 -28.96
CA ALA A 163 30.84 -0.54 -28.04
C ALA A 163 31.89 0.58 -28.20
N ASN A 164 31.46 1.84 -28.06
CA ASN A 164 32.32 3.02 -28.07
C ASN A 164 31.77 4.19 -27.22
N LYS A 165 31.43 3.91 -25.96
CA LYS A 165 31.58 4.87 -24.85
C LYS A 165 32.07 4.14 -23.60
N GLN A 166 33.34 3.73 -23.62
CA GLN A 166 34.04 3.36 -22.37
C GLN A 166 34.07 4.57 -21.44
N LYS A 167 33.19 4.60 -20.44
CA LYS A 167 33.37 5.47 -19.27
C LYS A 167 34.51 4.85 -18.44
N PRO A 168 35.64 5.55 -18.23
CA PRO A 168 36.79 4.97 -17.55
C PRO A 168 36.43 4.52 -16.13
N ALA A 169 37.10 3.46 -15.68
CA ALA A 169 36.79 2.74 -14.44
C ALA A 169 36.55 3.66 -13.24
N ALA A 170 35.54 3.32 -12.43
CA ALA A 170 35.24 4.01 -11.20
C ALA A 170 36.46 3.99 -10.27
N LYS A 171 37.14 5.14 -10.16
CA LYS A 171 38.30 5.32 -9.30
C LYS A 171 37.85 5.19 -7.85
N LYS A 172 38.14 4.02 -7.26
CA LYS A 172 37.89 3.64 -5.86
C LYS A 172 38.18 4.81 -4.91
N THR A 173 37.15 5.52 -4.47
CA THR A 173 37.27 6.63 -3.51
C THR A 173 37.62 6.06 -2.15
N THR A 174 38.91 6.01 -1.86
CA THR A 174 39.44 5.58 -0.57
C THR A 174 38.93 6.48 0.55
N ARG A 175 38.18 5.86 1.46
CA ARG A 175 37.81 6.39 2.78
C ARG A 175 39.08 6.90 3.50
N ARG A 176 39.37 8.20 3.41
CA ARG A 176 40.44 8.84 4.18
C ARG A 176 39.97 9.10 5.61
N THR A 177 40.23 8.13 6.48
CA THR A 177 40.31 8.37 7.92
C THR A 177 41.42 9.39 8.18
N ALA A 178 41.11 10.54 8.77
CA ALA A 178 42.09 11.56 9.15
C ALA A 178 41.92 11.92 10.63
N THR A 179 42.51 11.09 11.49
CA THR A 179 42.52 11.30 12.95
C THR A 179 43.64 12.26 13.36
N LYS A 180 43.37 13.08 14.39
CA LYS A 180 44.30 13.97 15.13
C LYS A 180 44.75 15.28 14.44
N LYS A 181 44.15 16.39 14.89
CA LYS A 181 44.95 17.58 15.26
C LYS A 181 45.24 17.50 16.77
N ARG A 182 46.49 17.75 17.16
CA ARG A 182 46.99 17.55 18.53
C ARG A 182 46.75 18.78 19.42
N THR A 183 46.61 18.51 20.71
CA THR A 183 46.61 19.41 21.88
C THR A 183 47.50 20.67 21.81
N THR A 184 46.97 21.77 22.36
CA THR A 184 47.71 22.75 23.17
C THR A 184 46.89 23.07 24.45
N THR A 185 47.18 22.41 25.57
CA THR A 185 47.93 22.94 26.74
C THR A 185 47.14 23.86 27.69
N ARG A 186 46.70 23.28 28.83
CA ARG A 186 46.81 23.74 30.25
C ARG A 186 47.36 25.18 30.52
N LYS A 187 47.00 25.92 31.58
CA LYS A 187 46.30 25.65 32.88
C LYS A 187 46.00 27.01 33.59
N THR A 188 45.42 26.95 34.81
CA THR A 188 45.36 27.97 35.90
C THR A 188 44.37 29.13 35.70
N THR A 189 43.64 29.66 36.72
CA THR A 189 43.63 29.48 38.21
C THR A 189 42.22 29.91 38.71
N LYS A 190 41.47 29.16 39.54
CA LYS A 190 41.55 28.94 41.02
C LYS A 190 40.60 29.86 41.84
N LYS A 191 39.71 29.24 42.65
CA LYS A 191 38.97 29.80 43.82
C LYS A 191 37.90 30.89 43.49
N THR A 192 36.83 31.11 44.27
CA THR A 192 36.37 30.58 45.58
C THR A 192 34.82 30.52 45.68
N ALA A 193 34.31 29.95 46.79
CA ALA A 193 32.98 30.04 47.44
C ALA A 193 32.07 31.24 47.06
N THR A 194 30.74 31.16 47.14
CA THR A 194 29.88 30.83 48.32
C THR A 194 28.47 30.43 47.82
N ALA A 195 27.80 29.39 48.33
CA ALA A 195 27.08 29.29 49.60
C ALA A 195 25.82 30.19 49.76
N SER A 196 24.66 29.70 49.31
CA SER A 196 23.34 29.78 49.99
C SER A 196 22.39 28.81 49.24
N LYS A 197 21.62 27.88 49.83
CA LYS A 197 20.87 27.82 51.10
C LYS A 197 19.72 28.83 51.09
N ALA A 198 18.52 28.48 50.62
CA ALA A 198 17.39 27.92 51.40
C ALA A 198 16.12 28.14 50.53
N ALA A 199 14.90 27.65 50.78
CA ALA A 199 14.30 26.58 51.58
C ALA A 199 12.92 26.33 50.89
N ALA A 200 12.47 25.11 50.58
CA ALA A 200 11.87 24.12 51.49
C ALA A 200 10.55 24.56 52.16
N LYS A 201 9.57 23.63 52.20
CA LYS A 201 8.35 23.60 53.05
C LYS A 201 7.24 24.62 52.68
N THR A 202 5.93 24.44 52.92
CA THR A 202 5.06 23.39 53.56
C THR A 202 3.61 23.51 52.99
N THR A 203 2.52 22.78 53.33
CA THR A 203 2.17 21.85 54.44
C THR A 203 1.06 20.83 54.03
N THR A 204 1.32 19.53 54.20
CA THR A 204 0.46 18.47 54.81
C THR A 204 -1.09 18.45 54.73
N ALA A 205 -1.60 17.20 54.57
CA ALA A 205 -2.74 16.58 55.29
C ALA A 205 -4.18 17.08 54.97
N LYS A 206 -5.29 16.35 55.24
CA LYS A 206 -5.57 15.10 56.00
C LYS A 206 -6.88 14.49 55.40
N LYS A 207 -6.94 13.23 54.96
CA LYS A 207 -7.53 12.03 55.64
C LYS A 207 -8.84 12.26 56.45
N THR A 208 -9.72 11.22 56.45
CA THR A 208 -10.81 10.91 57.44
C THR A 208 -12.09 11.78 57.35
N THR A 209 -13.37 11.33 57.47
CA THR A 209 -13.98 9.98 57.66
C THR A 209 -15.53 9.96 57.45
N THR A 210 -16.08 8.81 57.01
CA THR A 210 -17.41 8.18 57.32
C THR A 210 -18.62 8.95 57.92
N ARG A 211 -19.80 8.79 57.29
CA ARG A 211 -21.06 8.17 57.83
C ARG A 211 -22.13 8.14 56.70
N LYS A 212 -22.86 7.05 56.37
CA LYS A 212 -23.91 6.30 57.12
C LYS A 212 -24.99 7.27 57.66
N THR A 213 -26.15 7.47 57.02
CA THR A 213 -27.40 6.67 57.13
C THR A 213 -28.57 7.48 56.50
N ALA A 214 -29.77 6.98 56.19
CA ALA A 214 -30.25 5.65 55.75
C ALA A 214 -31.78 5.74 55.41
N LYS A 215 -32.29 4.80 54.58
CA LYS A 215 -33.70 4.33 54.45
C LYS A 215 -34.84 5.37 54.30
N LYS A 216 -35.58 5.27 53.19
CA LYS A 216 -37.05 5.26 53.25
C LYS A 216 -37.56 4.13 52.35
#